data_AF-A0A3D0VGV2-F1
#
_entry.id   AF-A0A3D0VGV2-F1
#
_cell.length_a   1.000
_cell.length_b   1.000
_cell.length_c   1.000
_cell.angle_alpha   90.00
_cell.angle_beta   90.00
_cell.angle_gamma   90.00
#
_symmetry.space_group_name_H-M   'P 1'
#
loop_
_entity.id
_entity.type
_entity.pdbx_description
1 polymer ?
#
loop_
_entity_poly.entity_id
_entity_poly.type
_entity_poly.pdbx_seq_one_letter_code
_entity_poly.pdbx_strand_id
1 'polypeptide(L)'
;MTWPISWPATVDTGSLDPSIKALAELYAGACMTALTLHRAGGNPVTIMPGVTNRTSGHYAWYAPVLDEYPLGSFYPGTFYPSALDLSTWSTVAKVEAINLPGPVGAVTEVRVDGAVLDPTLYRVENGNFLVRLDSLRWPQDSGDGFTVTYLNSAPVDAMGAHAGGVMAAEWLKLLTSDKKCRLPSSVTNATRQGLTFQVTLGMFPSGVTGLPEIDAYLMLLNPFGLKVMPRVYSPDLPARRQIWHS
;
A
#
# COMPACT_ATOMS: atom_id res chain seq x y z
N MET A 1 -2.93 -12.35 -0.37
CA MET A 1 -2.00 -11.42 -1.04
C MET A 1 -1.77 -11.94 -2.43
N THR A 2 -2.41 -11.32 -3.40
CA THR A 2 -2.26 -11.67 -4.82
C THR A 2 -1.51 -10.53 -5.47
N TRP A 3 -0.17 -10.66 -5.49
CA TRP A 3 0.64 -9.84 -6.38
C TRP A 3 0.29 -10.26 -7.82
N PRO A 4 -0.15 -9.35 -8.71
CA PRO A 4 -0.44 -9.73 -10.08
C PRO A 4 0.85 -10.15 -10.79
N ILE A 5 0.83 -11.28 -11.48
CA ILE A 5 2.03 -11.86 -12.11
C ILE A 5 1.85 -11.87 -13.63
N SER A 6 2.77 -11.22 -14.32
CA SER A 6 2.89 -11.27 -15.78
C SER A 6 4.14 -12.07 -16.15
N TRP A 7 3.94 -13.34 -16.51
CA TRP A 7 5.02 -14.25 -16.86
C TRP A 7 5.80 -13.76 -18.08
N PRO A 8 7.16 -13.85 -18.07
CA PRO A 8 7.95 -13.51 -19.24
C PRO A 8 7.66 -14.49 -20.38
N ALA A 9 7.65 -13.99 -21.62
CA ALA A 9 7.34 -14.79 -22.82
C ALA A 9 8.28 -15.98 -23.05
N THR A 10 9.43 -16.01 -22.37
CA THR A 10 10.41 -17.10 -22.43
C THR A 10 9.98 -18.35 -21.65
N VAL A 11 8.94 -18.25 -20.81
CA VAL A 11 8.41 -19.37 -20.04
C VAL A 11 7.09 -19.80 -20.65
N ASP A 12 7.04 -21.04 -21.14
CA ASP A 12 5.78 -21.65 -21.57
C ASP A 12 4.97 -22.05 -20.34
N THR A 13 3.99 -21.22 -19.98
CA THR A 13 3.15 -21.45 -18.80
C THR A 13 2.02 -22.44 -19.04
N GLY A 14 1.72 -22.80 -20.30
CA GLY A 14 0.61 -23.67 -20.66
C GLY A 14 0.90 -25.16 -20.42
N SER A 15 2.18 -25.53 -20.41
CA SER A 15 2.65 -26.91 -20.18
C SER A 15 3.09 -27.18 -18.74
N LEU A 16 3.03 -26.18 -17.85
CA LEU A 16 3.46 -26.32 -16.45
C LEU A 16 2.41 -27.03 -15.60
N ASP A 17 2.88 -27.83 -14.63
CA ASP A 17 2.04 -28.34 -13.56
C ASP A 17 1.38 -27.17 -12.81
N PRO A 18 0.03 -27.12 -12.73
CA PRO A 18 -0.69 -26.05 -12.06
C PRO A 18 -0.28 -25.85 -10.59
N SER A 19 0.09 -26.93 -9.89
CA SER A 19 0.48 -26.87 -8.48
C SER A 19 1.83 -26.19 -8.28
N ILE A 20 2.82 -26.53 -9.11
CA ILE A 20 4.16 -25.92 -9.08
C ILE A 20 4.09 -24.46 -9.53
N LYS A 21 3.29 -24.17 -10.56
CA LYS A 21 3.05 -22.81 -11.02
C LYS A 21 2.47 -21.94 -9.91
N ALA A 22 1.40 -22.39 -9.25
CA ALA A 22 0.78 -21.64 -8.15
C ALA A 22 1.74 -21.43 -6.98
N LEU A 23 2.59 -22.43 -6.67
CA LEU A 23 3.59 -22.31 -5.61
C LEU A 23 4.67 -21.27 -5.96
N ALA A 24 5.15 -21.26 -7.20
CA ALA A 24 6.12 -20.27 -7.67
C ALA A 24 5.55 -18.84 -7.64
N GLU A 25 4.29 -18.68 -8.04
CA GLU A 25 3.57 -17.41 -7.97
C GLU A 25 3.41 -16.92 -6.53
N LEU A 26 3.07 -17.83 -5.60
CA LEU A 26 2.95 -17.51 -4.18
C LEU A 26 4.27 -17.00 -3.58
N TYR A 27 5.37 -17.72 -3.83
CA TYR A 27 6.70 -17.30 -3.35
C TYR A 27 7.12 -15.96 -3.96
N ALA A 28 6.92 -15.78 -5.26
CA ALA A 28 7.23 -14.53 -5.94
C ALA A 28 6.43 -13.35 -5.35
N GLY A 29 5.11 -13.51 -5.20
CA GLY A 29 4.26 -12.48 -4.62
C GLY A 29 4.64 -12.14 -3.18
N ALA A 30 4.95 -13.14 -2.36
CA ALA A 30 5.40 -12.93 -0.98
C ALA A 30 6.75 -12.18 -0.92
N CYS A 31 7.72 -12.58 -1.74
CA CYS A 31 9.03 -11.93 -1.82
C CYS A 31 8.92 -10.48 -2.32
N MET A 32 8.18 -10.22 -3.40
CA MET A 32 7.97 -8.87 -3.92
C MET A 32 7.30 -7.96 -2.88
N THR A 33 6.28 -8.48 -2.19
CA THR A 33 5.59 -7.73 -1.13
C THR A 33 6.54 -7.40 0.03
N ALA A 34 7.37 -8.36 0.45
CA ALA A 34 8.34 -8.16 1.52
C ALA A 34 9.44 -7.16 1.13
N LEU A 35 10.03 -7.31 -0.06
CA LEU A 35 11.12 -6.45 -0.55
C LEU A 35 10.67 -5.01 -0.80
N THR A 36 9.39 -4.81 -1.14
CA THR A 36 8.77 -3.49 -1.27
C THR A 36 8.20 -2.96 0.05
N LEU A 37 8.36 -3.67 1.17
CA LEU A 37 7.85 -3.30 2.49
C LEU A 37 6.33 -3.01 2.51
N HIS A 38 5.55 -3.82 1.78
CA HIS A 38 4.11 -3.63 1.61
C HIS A 38 3.71 -2.28 0.99
N ARG A 39 4.63 -1.56 0.32
CA ARG A 39 4.30 -0.32 -0.38
C ARG A 39 3.46 -0.55 -1.64
N ALA A 40 3.60 -1.73 -2.26
CA ALA A 40 2.80 -2.19 -3.37
C ALA A 40 2.26 -3.61 -3.11
N GLY A 41 1.25 -4.05 -3.87
CA GLY A 41 0.75 -5.43 -3.81
C GLY A 41 -0.17 -5.72 -2.63
N GLY A 42 -0.90 -4.71 -2.17
CA GLY A 42 -1.82 -4.79 -1.04
C GLY A 42 -3.01 -5.69 -1.32
N ASN A 43 -3.68 -6.12 -0.26
CA ASN A 43 -4.95 -6.84 -0.39
C ASN A 43 -6.09 -5.82 -0.51
N PRO A 44 -7.18 -6.17 -1.23
CA PRO A 44 -8.43 -5.48 -1.03
C PRO A 44 -8.86 -5.68 0.44
N VAL A 45 -9.15 -4.57 1.11
CA VAL A 45 -9.72 -4.53 2.45
C VAL A 45 -11.08 -3.88 2.34
N THR A 46 -12.09 -4.57 2.84
CA THR A 46 -13.43 -4.03 2.98
C THR A 46 -13.62 -3.59 4.43
N ILE A 47 -14.01 -2.33 4.61
CA ILE A 47 -14.35 -1.79 5.93
C ILE A 47 -15.78 -1.26 5.93
N MET A 48 -16.37 -1.22 7.12
CA MET A 48 -17.55 -0.42 7.43
C MET A 48 -17.07 0.80 8.22
N PRO A 49 -16.93 1.98 7.58
CA PRO A 49 -16.41 3.15 8.30
C PRO A 49 -17.36 3.57 9.42
N GLY A 50 -16.85 3.62 10.65
CA GLY A 50 -17.63 4.07 11.80
C GLY A 50 -17.67 5.60 11.94
N VAL A 51 -18.52 6.07 12.86
CA VAL A 51 -18.71 7.50 13.17
C VAL A 51 -17.38 8.22 13.50
N THR A 52 -16.45 7.52 14.15
CA THR A 52 -15.14 8.06 14.60
C THR A 52 -14.14 8.29 13.47
N ASN A 53 -14.41 7.77 12.27
CA ASN A 53 -13.55 8.01 11.10
C ASN A 53 -13.91 9.31 10.38
N ARG A 54 -14.88 10.08 10.88
CA ARG A 54 -15.30 11.35 10.25
C ARG A 54 -14.39 12.48 10.70
N THR A 55 -13.85 13.20 9.73
CA THR A 55 -13.28 14.53 9.97
C THR A 55 -14.05 15.52 9.13
N SER A 56 -14.86 16.35 9.77
CA SER A 56 -15.34 17.59 9.17
C SER A 56 -14.26 18.66 9.36
N GLY A 57 -13.31 18.70 8.43
CA GLY A 57 -12.29 19.75 8.38
C GLY A 57 -12.70 20.84 7.39
N HIS A 58 -12.43 22.10 7.73
CA HIS A 58 -12.44 23.17 6.74
C HIS A 58 -11.24 22.94 5.81
N TYR A 59 -11.46 22.33 4.65
CA TYR A 59 -10.45 22.28 3.60
C TYR A 59 -10.37 23.67 2.97
N ALA A 60 -9.62 24.57 3.60
CA ALA A 60 -9.18 25.79 2.97
C ALA A 60 -8.21 25.41 1.85
N TRP A 61 -8.76 25.12 0.67
CA TRP A 61 -8.06 25.43 -0.58
C TRP A 61 -7.54 26.86 -0.44
N TYR A 62 -6.31 27.10 -0.86
CA TYR A 62 -5.76 28.45 -1.05
C TYR A 62 -6.87 29.35 -1.63
N ALA A 63 -7.54 30.12 -0.78
CA ALA A 63 -8.40 31.17 -1.26
C ALA A 63 -7.44 32.19 -1.86
N PRO A 64 -7.58 32.58 -3.14
CA PRO A 64 -6.84 33.73 -3.63
C PRO A 64 -7.16 34.86 -2.65
N VAL A 65 -6.13 35.43 -2.04
CA VAL A 65 -6.26 36.56 -1.12
C VAL A 65 -6.94 37.67 -1.91
N LEU A 66 -8.25 37.83 -1.68
CA LEU A 66 -8.96 39.03 -2.09
C LEU A 66 -8.52 40.11 -1.10
N ASP A 67 -7.81 41.09 -1.65
CA ASP A 67 -6.90 42.04 -1.00
C ASP A 67 -7.62 43.14 -0.19
N GLU A 68 -8.79 42.87 0.42
CA GLU A 68 -9.69 43.96 0.81
C GLU A 68 -10.25 43.96 2.24
N TYR A 69 -9.82 43.10 3.16
CA TYR A 69 -10.27 43.22 4.56
C TYR A 69 -9.17 43.05 5.61
N PRO A 70 -9.15 43.92 6.65
CA PRO A 70 -8.05 44.00 7.62
C PRO A 70 -8.06 42.76 8.51
N LEU A 71 -7.13 41.85 8.25
CA LEU A 71 -6.94 40.63 9.02
C LEU A 71 -6.59 40.96 10.48
N GLY A 72 -7.43 40.47 11.38
CA GLY A 72 -7.10 40.34 12.80
C GLY A 72 -5.84 39.50 12.98
N SER A 73 -5.03 39.93 13.95
CA SER A 73 -3.65 39.55 14.23
C SER A 73 -3.23 38.10 13.93
N PHE A 74 -2.21 37.99 13.08
CA PHE A 74 -1.31 36.83 12.98
C PHE A 74 -0.55 36.65 14.31
N TYR A 75 -0.79 35.54 15.01
CA TYR A 75 0.16 34.99 15.99
C TYR A 75 0.74 33.68 15.43
N PRO A 76 2.05 33.43 15.54
CA PRO A 76 2.70 32.27 14.94
C PRO A 76 2.50 31.04 15.82
N GLY A 77 1.95 29.99 15.23
CA GLY A 77 1.82 28.67 15.85
C GLY A 77 0.44 28.45 16.46
N THR A 78 -0.23 27.41 15.97
CA THR A 78 -1.53 26.87 16.41
C THR A 78 -2.79 27.59 15.92
N PHE A 79 -3.39 27.03 14.87
CA PHE A 79 -4.76 27.30 14.47
C PHE A 79 -5.69 26.37 15.28
N TYR A 80 -6.37 26.91 16.28
CA TYR A 80 -7.51 26.25 16.92
C TYR A 80 -8.77 27.00 16.46
N PRO A 81 -9.59 26.46 15.55
CA PRO A 81 -10.96 26.93 15.46
C PRO A 81 -11.67 26.39 16.71
N SER A 82 -11.77 27.22 17.74
CA SER A 82 -12.79 27.01 18.77
C SER A 82 -14.16 27.03 18.10
N ALA A 83 -15.07 26.20 18.60
CA ALA A 83 -16.39 25.92 18.05
C ALA A 83 -17.37 27.11 18.14
N LEU A 84 -16.97 28.28 17.63
CA LEU A 84 -17.85 29.40 17.36
C LEU A 84 -18.18 29.40 15.87
N ASP A 85 -19.35 28.81 15.60
CA ASP A 85 -20.22 29.01 14.44
C ASP A 85 -19.58 29.69 13.20
N LEU A 86 -18.71 28.94 12.53
CA LEU A 86 -18.21 29.27 11.18
C LEU A 86 -19.25 28.98 10.09
N SER A 87 -20.52 28.71 10.43
CA SER A 87 -21.53 28.32 9.44
C SER A 87 -22.04 29.48 8.58
N THR A 88 -21.81 30.72 8.99
CA THR A 88 -22.41 31.92 8.35
C THR A 88 -21.46 32.77 7.51
N TRP A 89 -20.14 32.52 7.56
CA TRP A 89 -19.17 33.32 6.80
C TRP A 89 -18.13 32.51 6.02
N SER A 90 -18.15 31.19 6.15
CA SER A 90 -17.37 30.28 5.32
C SER A 90 -18.17 29.93 4.07
N THR A 91 -17.93 30.64 2.97
CA THR A 91 -18.26 30.16 1.60
C THR A 91 -17.46 28.91 1.21
N VAL A 92 -16.61 28.38 2.10
CA VAL A 92 -15.92 27.11 1.92
C VAL A 92 -16.94 25.99 2.02
N ALA A 93 -17.24 25.37 0.88
CA ALA A 93 -18.08 24.18 0.81
C ALA A 93 -17.60 23.15 1.84
N LYS A 94 -18.47 22.76 2.76
CA LYS A 94 -18.17 21.74 3.76
C LYS A 94 -18.11 20.38 3.06
N VAL A 95 -16.90 19.94 2.75
CA VAL A 95 -16.66 18.64 2.14
C VAL A 95 -16.69 17.57 3.24
N GLU A 96 -17.58 16.59 3.13
CA GLU A 96 -17.60 15.45 4.06
C GLU A 96 -16.53 14.42 3.67
N ALA A 97 -15.66 14.10 4.63
CA ALA A 97 -14.55 13.17 4.46
C ALA A 97 -14.58 12.07 5.52
N ILE A 98 -14.21 10.86 5.09
CA ILE A 98 -14.00 9.70 5.95
C ILE A 98 -12.53 9.30 5.88
N ASN A 99 -11.91 9.12 7.04
CA ASN A 99 -10.57 8.56 7.20
C ASN A 99 -10.61 7.03 7.00
N LEU A 100 -9.92 6.55 5.97
CA LEU A 100 -9.67 5.15 5.73
C LEU A 100 -8.38 4.71 6.45
N PRO A 101 -8.36 3.57 7.15
CA PRO A 101 -7.15 3.07 7.79
C PRO A 101 -6.01 2.78 6.82
N GLY A 102 -4.82 3.30 7.13
CA GLY A 102 -3.59 3.05 6.38
C GLY A 102 -3.51 3.84 5.07
N PRO A 103 -2.45 3.61 4.27
CA PRO A 103 -2.38 4.18 2.95
C PRO A 103 -3.45 3.55 2.05
N VAL A 104 -4.15 4.40 1.29
CA VAL A 104 -5.15 3.96 0.31
C VAL A 104 -4.53 4.05 -1.07
N GLY A 105 -4.27 2.91 -1.69
CA GLY A 105 -3.71 2.87 -3.04
C GLY A 105 -4.76 3.10 -4.12
N ALA A 106 -5.90 2.42 -4.01
CA ALA A 106 -7.02 2.58 -4.93
C ALA A 106 -8.32 2.13 -4.25
N VAL A 107 -9.38 2.91 -4.39
CA VAL A 107 -10.73 2.50 -3.96
C VAL A 107 -11.36 1.72 -5.11
N THR A 108 -11.70 0.46 -4.87
CA THR A 108 -12.27 -0.42 -5.88
C THR A 108 -13.80 -0.39 -5.86
N GLU A 109 -14.40 -0.21 -4.69
CA GLU A 109 -15.85 -0.18 -4.55
C GLU A 109 -16.26 0.64 -3.33
N VAL A 110 -17.28 1.48 -3.48
CA VAL A 110 -18.01 2.10 -2.37
C VAL A 110 -19.46 1.67 -2.51
N ARG A 111 -20.03 1.09 -1.46
CA ARG A 111 -21.46 0.77 -1.39
C ARG A 111 -22.13 1.63 -0.36
N VAL A 112 -23.32 2.12 -0.68
CA VAL A 112 -24.21 2.86 0.23
C VAL A 112 -25.59 2.22 0.08
N ASP A 113 -26.21 1.81 1.19
CA ASP A 113 -27.52 1.14 1.20
C ASP A 113 -27.58 -0.10 0.26
N GLY A 114 -26.45 -0.82 0.16
CA GLY A 114 -26.30 -1.99 -0.72
C GLY A 114 -26.03 -1.69 -2.20
N ALA A 115 -26.20 -0.44 -2.66
CA ALA A 115 -25.94 -0.01 -4.02
C ALA A 115 -24.49 0.46 -4.21
N VAL A 116 -23.87 0.12 -5.34
CA VAL A 116 -22.53 0.63 -5.70
C VAL A 116 -22.64 2.10 -6.10
N LEU A 117 -21.88 2.95 -5.41
CA LEU A 117 -21.79 4.38 -5.70
C LEU A 117 -20.87 4.59 -6.91
N ASP A 118 -21.26 5.52 -7.80
CA ASP A 118 -20.47 5.87 -8.98
C ASP A 118 -19.09 6.46 -8.55
N PRO A 119 -17.96 5.94 -9.07
CA PRO A 119 -16.62 6.45 -8.77
C PRO A 119 -16.39 7.93 -9.06
N THR A 120 -17.21 8.56 -9.90
CA THR A 120 -17.15 10.01 -10.19
C THR A 120 -17.70 10.87 -9.06
N LEU A 121 -18.43 10.27 -8.10
CA LEU A 121 -19.06 10.96 -6.97
C LEU A 121 -18.17 11.01 -5.72
N TYR A 122 -16.99 10.39 -5.76
CA TYR A 122 -16.04 10.40 -4.65
C TYR A 122 -14.59 10.42 -5.13
N ARG A 123 -13.67 10.81 -4.24
CA ARG A 123 -12.22 10.70 -4.48
C ARG A 123 -11.46 10.49 -3.18
N VAL A 124 -10.20 10.06 -3.29
CA VAL A 124 -9.29 9.98 -2.14
C VAL A 124 -8.39 11.21 -2.11
N GLU A 125 -8.34 11.89 -0.97
CA GLU A 125 -7.47 13.03 -0.71
C GLU A 125 -6.47 12.71 0.42
N ASN A 126 -5.31 13.37 0.37
CA ASN A 126 -4.24 13.25 1.38
C ASN A 126 -3.84 11.80 1.73
N GLY A 127 -4.01 10.88 0.78
CA GLY A 127 -3.60 9.48 0.88
C GLY A 127 -4.56 8.56 1.62
N ASN A 128 -5.58 9.07 2.31
CA ASN A 128 -6.51 8.22 3.08
C ASN A 128 -7.89 8.83 3.37
N PHE A 129 -8.22 10.03 2.91
CA PHE A 129 -9.54 10.62 3.12
C PHE A 129 -10.45 10.37 1.93
N LEU A 130 -11.50 9.56 2.12
CA LEU A 130 -12.57 9.40 1.14
C LEU A 130 -13.53 10.58 1.21
N VAL A 131 -13.49 11.41 0.17
CA VAL A 131 -14.22 12.67 0.03
C VAL A 131 -15.39 12.48 -0.93
N ARG A 132 -16.57 12.96 -0.55
CA ARG A 132 -17.77 12.95 -1.41
C ARG A 132 -17.86 14.25 -2.23
N LEU A 133 -18.26 14.14 -3.50
CA LEU A 133 -18.25 15.24 -4.49
C LEU A 133 -19.65 15.77 -4.85
N ASP A 134 -20.69 14.99 -4.56
CA ASP A 134 -22.09 15.29 -4.87
C ASP A 134 -22.79 16.18 -3.82
N SER A 135 -22.03 16.78 -2.90
CA SER A 135 -22.53 17.57 -1.75
C SER A 135 -23.46 16.82 -0.79
N LEU A 136 -23.63 15.50 -0.96
CA LEU A 136 -24.35 14.67 0.00
C LEU A 136 -23.44 14.28 1.16
N ARG A 137 -24.05 13.72 2.19
CA ARG A 137 -23.36 13.28 3.40
C ARG A 137 -23.04 11.79 3.33
N TRP A 138 -21.96 11.36 3.96
CA TRP A 138 -21.77 9.91 4.16
C TRP A 138 -22.80 9.37 5.17
N PRO A 139 -23.21 8.09 5.08
CA PRO A 139 -24.10 7.45 6.05
C PRO A 139 -23.52 7.46 7.48
N GLN A 140 -24.32 7.82 8.48
CA GLN A 140 -23.86 8.06 9.86
C GLN A 140 -23.55 6.77 10.63
N ASP A 141 -24.25 5.70 10.29
CA ASP A 141 -24.22 4.40 10.92
C ASP A 141 -23.53 3.38 10.02
N SER A 142 -22.82 2.44 10.64
CA SER A 142 -22.29 1.24 9.98
C SER A 142 -23.38 0.20 9.69
N GLY A 143 -24.65 0.54 9.92
CA GLY A 143 -25.82 -0.30 9.67
C GLY A 143 -26.29 -0.17 8.22
N ASP A 144 -26.70 -1.31 7.64
CA ASP A 144 -27.39 -1.47 6.35
C ASP A 144 -26.65 -1.01 5.09
N GLY A 145 -25.33 -1.20 5.03
CA GLY A 145 -24.66 -1.41 3.74
C GLY A 145 -23.76 -0.28 3.25
N PHE A 146 -23.26 0.56 4.16
CA PHE A 146 -22.11 1.41 3.86
C PHE A 146 -20.79 0.63 3.99
N THR A 147 -20.21 0.25 2.87
CA THR A 147 -18.90 -0.43 2.82
C THR A 147 -17.96 0.25 1.84
N VAL A 148 -16.67 0.26 2.18
CA VAL A 148 -15.61 0.75 1.31
C VAL A 148 -14.60 -0.36 1.14
N THR A 149 -14.40 -0.78 -0.11
CA THR A 149 -13.37 -1.74 -0.50
C THR A 149 -12.26 -1.00 -1.21
N TYR A 150 -11.03 -1.13 -0.71
CA TYR A 150 -9.86 -0.45 -1.25
C TYR A 150 -8.59 -1.28 -1.06
N LEU A 151 -7.56 -0.97 -1.87
CA LEU A 151 -6.23 -1.52 -1.71
C LEU A 151 -5.49 -0.78 -0.59
N ASN A 152 -5.01 -1.53 0.41
CA ASN A 152 -4.26 -0.99 1.55
C ASN A 152 -2.78 -0.68 1.27
N SER A 153 -2.40 -0.66 -0.01
CA SER A 153 -1.12 -0.18 -0.51
C SER A 153 -1.24 0.16 -2.00
N ALA A 154 -0.19 0.70 -2.61
CA ALA A 154 -0.22 1.09 -4.01
C ALA A 154 -0.57 -0.10 -4.92
N PRO A 155 -1.41 0.10 -5.96
CA PRO A 155 -1.62 -0.93 -6.96
C PRO A 155 -0.28 -1.26 -7.63
N VAL A 156 -0.10 -2.53 -7.97
CA VAL A 156 1.06 -2.99 -8.72
C VAL A 156 0.89 -2.56 -10.17
N ASP A 157 1.85 -1.82 -10.70
CA ASP A 157 1.87 -1.41 -12.09
C ASP A 157 2.35 -2.53 -13.02
N ALA A 158 2.36 -2.28 -14.34
CA ALA A 158 2.80 -3.27 -15.31
C ALA A 158 4.26 -3.72 -15.09
N MET A 159 5.12 -2.81 -14.64
CA MET A 159 6.53 -3.10 -14.34
C MET A 159 6.65 -4.05 -13.14
N GLY A 160 5.90 -3.79 -12.07
CA GLY A 160 5.86 -4.64 -10.89
C GLY A 160 5.24 -6.01 -11.17
N ALA A 161 4.24 -6.09 -12.04
CA ALA A 161 3.67 -7.36 -12.47
C ALA A 161 4.66 -8.19 -13.28
N HIS A 162 5.43 -7.53 -14.16
CA HIS A 162 6.51 -8.18 -14.92
C HIS A 162 7.65 -8.64 -14.02
N ALA A 163 8.12 -7.79 -13.10
CA ALA A 163 9.14 -8.15 -12.11
C ALA A 163 8.70 -9.36 -11.25
N GLY A 164 7.42 -9.37 -10.84
CA GLY A 164 6.82 -10.53 -10.16
C GLY A 164 6.84 -11.80 -11.01
N GLY A 165 6.61 -11.72 -12.32
CA GLY A 165 6.70 -12.86 -13.24
C GLY A 165 8.12 -13.34 -13.51
N VAL A 166 9.09 -12.43 -13.60
CA VAL A 166 10.51 -12.80 -13.63
C VAL A 166 10.89 -13.54 -12.35
N MET A 167 10.44 -13.05 -11.19
CA MET A 167 10.69 -13.71 -9.91
C MET A 167 10.02 -15.09 -9.84
N ALA A 168 8.77 -15.22 -10.31
CA ALA A 168 8.06 -16.49 -10.38
C ALA A 168 8.77 -17.49 -11.30
N ALA A 169 9.31 -17.03 -12.43
CA ALA A 169 10.11 -17.87 -13.33
C ALA A 169 11.38 -18.40 -12.67
N GLU A 170 12.07 -17.61 -11.85
CA GLU A 170 13.24 -18.10 -11.12
C GLU A 170 12.85 -19.03 -9.97
N TRP A 171 11.75 -18.77 -9.25
CA TRP A 171 11.24 -19.70 -8.25
C TRP A 171 10.83 -21.04 -8.87
N LEU A 172 10.20 -21.02 -10.03
CA LEU A 172 9.85 -22.22 -10.79
C LEU A 172 11.10 -23.05 -11.10
N LYS A 173 12.16 -22.42 -11.63
CA LYS A 173 13.44 -23.08 -11.90
C LYS A 173 14.06 -23.66 -10.64
N LEU A 174 13.96 -22.96 -9.51
CA LEU A 174 14.45 -23.47 -8.23
C LEU A 174 13.66 -24.71 -7.77
N LEU A 175 12.33 -24.67 -7.87
CA LEU A 175 11.45 -25.79 -7.50
C LEU A 175 11.66 -27.02 -8.39
N THR A 176 11.99 -26.83 -9.67
CA THR A 176 12.26 -27.92 -10.62
C THR A 176 13.74 -28.30 -10.71
N SER A 177 14.61 -27.69 -9.89
CA SER A 177 16.06 -27.91 -9.89
C SER A 177 16.74 -27.64 -11.25
N ASP A 178 16.26 -26.66 -12.01
CA ASP A 178 16.88 -26.22 -13.26
C ASP A 178 18.22 -25.51 -12.97
N LYS A 179 19.28 -25.95 -13.65
CA LYS A 179 20.65 -25.40 -13.55
C LYS A 179 20.76 -23.97 -14.08
N LYS A 180 19.76 -23.47 -14.82
CA LYS A 180 19.69 -22.09 -15.33
C LYS A 180 19.00 -21.11 -14.38
N CYS A 181 18.72 -21.52 -13.14
CA CYS A 181 18.17 -20.65 -12.10
C CYS A 181 19.18 -19.54 -11.75
N ARG A 182 18.76 -18.28 -11.89
CA ARG A 182 19.56 -17.09 -11.58
C ARG A 182 19.45 -16.67 -10.11
N LEU A 183 18.41 -17.15 -9.40
CA LEU A 183 18.26 -16.85 -7.97
C LEU A 183 19.45 -17.45 -7.19
N PRO A 184 20.05 -16.69 -6.26
CA PRO A 184 21.10 -17.20 -5.42
C PRO A 184 20.52 -18.27 -4.48
N SER A 185 20.80 -19.55 -4.76
CA SER A 185 20.75 -20.57 -3.72
C SER A 185 21.88 -20.23 -2.76
N SER A 186 21.62 -20.18 -1.45
CA SER A 186 22.58 -19.75 -0.43
C SER A 186 23.72 -20.78 -0.28
N VAL A 187 24.54 -20.95 -1.31
CA VAL A 187 25.70 -21.83 -1.33
C VAL A 187 26.86 -21.06 -0.73
N THR A 188 27.13 -21.37 0.53
CA THR A 188 28.41 -21.04 1.14
C THR A 188 29.35 -22.22 0.97
N ASN A 189 30.14 -22.25 -0.10
CA ASN A 189 31.31 -23.13 -0.12
C ASN A 189 32.35 -22.54 0.82
N ALA A 190 32.51 -23.17 1.98
CA ALA A 190 33.57 -22.92 2.94
C ALA A 190 34.47 -24.16 3.04
N THR A 191 35.77 -24.04 2.85
CA THR A 191 36.78 -25.04 3.27
C THR A 191 37.92 -24.25 3.94
N ARG A 192 38.55 -24.67 5.08
CA ARG A 192 39.90 -24.12 5.56
C ARG A 192 41.19 -25.07 5.79
N GLN A 193 41.95 -25.68 4.80
CA GLN A 193 43.39 -25.71 4.30
C GLN A 193 43.59 -26.08 2.73
N GLY A 194 43.42 -25.17 1.72
CA GLY A 194 42.87 -25.41 0.32
C GLY A 194 41.39 -24.96 -0.04
N LEU A 195 41.05 -23.64 -0.14
CA LEU A 195 39.90 -23.07 0.60
C LEU A 195 38.93 -22.10 -0.02
N THR A 196 37.67 -22.52 -0.05
CA THR A 196 36.53 -21.69 -0.42
C THR A 196 35.98 -20.99 0.83
N PHE A 197 35.45 -19.79 0.72
CA PHE A 197 34.46 -19.24 1.66
C PHE A 197 33.51 -18.40 0.81
N GLN A 198 32.23 -18.74 0.80
CA GLN A 198 31.21 -18.01 0.06
C GLN A 198 30.06 -17.61 0.99
N VAL A 199 30.36 -16.89 2.08
CA VAL A 199 29.32 -16.58 3.08
C VAL A 199 28.54 -15.36 2.61
N THR A 200 27.44 -15.62 1.92
CA THR A 200 26.35 -14.66 1.75
C THR A 200 25.14 -15.24 2.46
N LEU A 201 24.93 -14.82 3.73
CA LEU A 201 23.84 -15.28 4.56
C LEU A 201 22.53 -14.59 4.16
N GLY A 202 21.54 -15.39 3.76
CA GLY A 202 20.20 -14.95 3.38
C GLY A 202 19.99 -14.84 1.88
N MET A 203 18.73 -14.99 1.45
CA MET A 203 18.35 -14.97 0.03
C MET A 203 18.58 -13.60 -0.63
N PHE A 204 18.47 -12.51 0.14
CA PHE A 204 18.60 -11.11 -0.32
C PHE A 204 19.35 -10.22 0.70
N PRO A 205 20.68 -10.38 0.87
CA PRO A 205 21.44 -9.78 1.97
C PRO A 205 21.52 -8.25 1.93
N SER A 206 21.61 -7.71 0.71
CA SER A 206 21.64 -6.29 0.38
C SER A 206 20.25 -5.69 0.11
N GLY A 207 19.18 -6.47 0.30
CA GLY A 207 17.81 -6.05 -0.05
C GLY A 207 17.54 -6.03 -1.56
N VAL A 208 18.48 -6.51 -2.36
CA VAL A 208 18.33 -6.74 -3.80
C VAL A 208 18.41 -8.22 -4.11
N THR A 209 17.85 -8.58 -5.26
CA THR A 209 17.71 -9.96 -5.74
C THR A 209 18.88 -10.43 -6.59
N GLY A 210 19.65 -9.51 -7.17
CA GLY A 210 20.67 -9.80 -8.17
C GLY A 210 20.09 -10.00 -9.57
N LEU A 211 18.78 -9.81 -9.73
CA LEU A 211 18.06 -9.91 -10.99
C LEU A 211 17.72 -8.49 -11.45
N PRO A 212 18.29 -8.01 -12.57
CA PRO A 212 18.23 -6.60 -12.94
C PRO A 212 16.79 -6.09 -13.14
N GLU A 213 15.90 -6.95 -13.62
CA GLU A 213 14.49 -6.59 -13.87
C GLU A 213 13.74 -6.31 -12.56
N ILE A 214 14.03 -7.11 -11.52
CA ILE A 214 13.44 -6.95 -10.19
C ILE A 214 14.12 -5.81 -9.44
N ASP A 215 15.44 -5.74 -9.49
CA ASP A 215 16.22 -4.74 -8.77
C ASP A 215 15.92 -3.32 -9.28
N ALA A 216 15.67 -3.14 -10.58
CA ALA A 216 15.21 -1.87 -11.13
C ALA A 216 13.85 -1.44 -10.53
N TYR A 217 12.91 -2.37 -10.38
CA TYR A 217 11.62 -2.10 -9.75
C TYR A 217 11.77 -1.84 -8.23
N LEU A 218 12.64 -2.57 -7.56
CA LEU A 218 12.93 -2.34 -6.14
C LEU A 218 13.58 -0.97 -5.91
N MET A 219 14.44 -0.50 -6.81
CA MET A 219 15.01 0.85 -6.72
C MET A 219 13.95 1.96 -6.79
N LEU A 220 12.82 1.72 -7.46
CA LEU A 220 11.72 2.68 -7.49
C LEU A 220 10.97 2.76 -6.14
N LEU A 221 10.73 1.63 -5.49
CA LEU A 221 9.87 1.56 -4.29
C LEU A 221 10.63 1.49 -2.97
N ASN A 222 11.85 0.95 -2.97
CA ASN A 222 12.73 0.77 -1.82
C ASN A 222 14.21 1.05 -2.19
N PRO A 223 14.54 2.27 -2.62
CA PRO A 223 15.90 2.63 -3.09
C PRO A 223 16.99 2.42 -2.04
N PHE A 224 16.64 2.48 -0.75
CA PHE A 224 17.57 2.35 0.36
C PHE A 224 17.66 0.93 0.93
N GLY A 225 16.98 -0.05 0.31
CA GLY A 225 17.03 -1.45 0.76
C GLY A 225 16.59 -1.63 2.22
N LEU A 226 15.60 -0.84 2.65
CA LEU A 226 15.06 -0.93 4.00
C LEU A 226 14.50 -2.35 4.23
N LYS A 227 14.85 -2.95 5.36
CA LYS A 227 14.44 -4.32 5.73
C LYS A 227 13.13 -4.36 6.51
N VAL A 228 12.71 -3.22 7.06
CA VAL A 228 11.52 -3.09 7.90
C VAL A 228 10.82 -1.79 7.54
N MET A 229 9.49 -1.83 7.54
CA MET A 229 8.67 -0.62 7.37
C MET A 229 8.97 0.37 8.50
N PRO A 230 9.19 1.67 8.20
CA PRO A 230 9.29 2.70 9.23
C PRO A 230 8.05 2.72 10.10
N ARG A 231 8.23 2.82 11.43
CA ARG A 231 7.13 2.90 12.39
C ARG A 231 7.41 4.05 13.34
N VAL A 232 6.36 4.81 13.65
CA VAL A 232 6.40 5.78 14.75
C VAL A 232 6.17 5.01 16.03
N TYR A 233 7.15 5.06 16.92
CA TYR A 233 7.04 4.51 18.26
C TYR A 233 6.84 5.67 19.24
N SER A 234 5.74 5.65 20.00
CA SER A 234 5.50 6.58 21.10
C SER A 234 5.78 5.85 22.42
N PRO A 235 6.87 6.18 23.13
CA PRO A 235 7.23 5.52 24.38
C PRO A 235 6.18 5.72 25.49
N ASP A 236 5.41 6.81 25.42
CA ASP A 236 4.46 7.22 26.45
C ASP A 236 3.09 6.53 26.33
N LEU A 237 2.80 5.91 25.18
CA LEU A 237 1.58 5.13 24.99
C LEU A 237 1.80 3.70 25.48
N PRO A 238 0.86 3.12 26.25
CA PRO A 238 0.95 1.73 26.65
C PRO A 238 1.04 0.84 25.41
N ALA A 239 1.88 -0.20 25.47
CA ALA A 239 2.05 -1.12 24.36
C ALA A 239 0.69 -1.66 23.89
N ARG A 240 0.42 -1.55 22.58
CA ARG A 240 -0.83 -2.05 22.00
C ARG A 240 -0.95 -3.55 22.29
N ARG A 241 -2.01 -3.95 22.99
CA ARG A 241 -2.30 -5.36 23.27
C ARG A 241 -2.42 -6.12 21.95
N GLN A 242 -1.53 -7.09 21.72
CA GLN A 242 -1.65 -8.03 20.60
C GLN A 242 -2.58 -9.17 21.04
N ILE A 243 -3.69 -9.34 20.33
CA ILE A 243 -4.61 -10.45 20.51
C ILE A 243 -4.48 -11.31 19.26
N TRP A 244 -4.06 -12.56 19.44
CA TRP A 244 -4.05 -13.54 18.37
C TRP A 244 -5.42 -14.23 18.36
N HIS A 245 -6.13 -14.13 17.25
CA HIS A 245 -7.29 -14.97 17.02
C HIS A 245 -6.76 -16.30 16.46
N SER A 246 -6.99 -17.39 17.21
CA SER A 246 -6.73 -18.77 16.80
C SER A 246 -7.74 -19.22 15.75
#